data_AF-A0A536IQ34-F1
#
_entry.id   AF-A0A536IQ34-F1
#
_cell.length_a   1.000
_cell.length_b   1.000
_cell.length_c   1.000
_cell.angle_alpha   90.00
_cell.angle_beta   90.00
_cell.angle_gamma   90.00
#
_symmetry.space_group_name_H-M   'P 1'
#
loop_
_entity.id
_entity.type
_entity.pdbx_description
1 polymer ?
#
loop_
_entity_poly.entity_id
_entity_poly.type
_entity_poly.pdbx_seq_one_letter_code
_entity_poly.pdbx_strand_id
1 'polypeptide(L)'
;MTLISPEMTIASVVDRWPDAARIFARYGLSCASCAISKSETILAGATGHGGGRVNMDELMRDLNTLADTGKLPDNLPAANATAGPGGMKMRGMAEQKGIKHVIAVMSGKGGVGKSLVAGLLAVGLKRRGFTVGILDGDITGPSIPRMFGVREKPAVAADGKFLVPSKSRGGIPIMSMNLLLPD
;
A
#
# COMPACT_ATOMS: atom_id res chain seq x y z
N MET A 1 8.59 -22.68 -29.79
CA MET A 1 9.05 -21.64 -28.86
C MET A 1 7.81 -20.98 -28.28
N THR A 2 7.51 -21.17 -27.00
CA THR A 2 6.34 -20.56 -26.37
C THR A 2 6.78 -19.24 -25.77
N LEU A 3 6.53 -18.16 -26.49
CA LEU A 3 6.90 -16.82 -26.02
C LEU A 3 5.88 -16.35 -24.98
N ILE A 4 6.35 -16.08 -23.76
CA ILE A 4 5.62 -15.27 -22.80
C ILE A 4 5.51 -13.87 -23.40
N SER A 5 4.30 -13.31 -23.45
CA SER A 5 4.03 -11.97 -23.99
C SER A 5 3.59 -11.00 -22.88
N PRO A 6 3.79 -9.68 -23.06
CA PRO A 6 3.41 -8.67 -22.05
C PRO A 6 1.92 -8.63 -21.73
N GLU A 7 1.08 -9.12 -22.64
CA GLU A 7 -0.39 -9.18 -22.51
C GLU A 7 -0.87 -10.38 -21.71
N MET A 8 0.00 -11.37 -21.46
CA MET A 8 -0.33 -12.46 -20.56
C MET A 8 -0.50 -11.96 -19.14
N THR A 9 -1.42 -12.56 -18.40
CA THR A 9 -1.57 -12.26 -16.98
C THR A 9 -0.41 -12.85 -16.20
N ILE A 10 0.06 -12.12 -15.18
CA ILE A 10 1.10 -12.59 -14.27
C ILE A 10 0.71 -13.95 -13.68
N ALA A 11 -0.56 -14.11 -13.31
CA ALA A 11 -1.10 -15.36 -12.81
C ALA A 11 -0.98 -16.52 -13.81
N SER A 12 -1.38 -16.33 -15.08
CA SER A 12 -1.28 -17.38 -16.10
C SER A 12 0.16 -17.85 -16.36
N VAL A 13 1.12 -16.93 -16.23
CA VAL A 13 2.54 -17.22 -16.39
C VAL A 13 3.08 -18.00 -15.20
N VAL A 14 2.72 -17.61 -13.97
CA VAL A 14 3.14 -18.33 -12.76
C VAL A 14 2.51 -19.72 -12.68
N ASP A 15 1.24 -19.87 -13.08
CA ASP A 15 0.56 -21.16 -13.10
C ASP A 15 1.26 -22.15 -14.04
N ARG A 16 1.78 -21.67 -15.17
CA ARG A 16 2.48 -22.48 -16.17
C ARG A 16 3.97 -22.65 -15.87
N TRP A 17 4.60 -21.64 -15.27
CA TRP A 17 6.00 -21.63 -14.86
C TRP A 17 6.12 -21.11 -13.41
N PRO A 18 6.02 -21.98 -12.40
CA PRO A 18 6.01 -21.56 -10.99
C PRO A 18 7.23 -20.72 -10.57
N ASP A 19 8.40 -21.01 -11.13
CA ASP A 19 9.64 -20.26 -10.88
C ASP A 19 9.60 -18.81 -11.41
N ALA A 20 8.69 -18.48 -12.33
CA ALA A 20 8.52 -17.12 -12.84
C ALA A 20 8.16 -16.13 -11.72
N ALA A 21 7.53 -16.60 -10.63
CA ALA A 21 7.26 -15.79 -9.44
C ALA A 21 8.55 -15.18 -8.86
N ARG A 22 9.68 -15.89 -8.92
CA ARG A 22 10.97 -15.38 -8.46
C ARG A 22 11.48 -14.25 -9.35
N ILE A 23 11.31 -14.39 -10.67
CA ILE A 23 11.67 -13.34 -11.64
C ILE A 23 10.82 -12.09 -11.38
N PHE A 24 9.50 -12.22 -11.34
CA PHE A 24 8.60 -11.09 -11.05
C PHE A 24 8.96 -10.38 -9.74
N ALA A 25 9.27 -11.13 -8.68
CA ALA A 25 9.72 -10.54 -7.42
C ALA A 25 11.01 -9.71 -7.54
N ARG A 26 11.98 -10.13 -8.37
CA ARG A 26 13.23 -9.37 -8.61
C ARG A 26 12.97 -8.05 -9.33
N TYR A 27 11.96 -8.02 -10.20
CA TYR A 27 11.51 -6.81 -10.88
C TYR A 27 10.50 -5.98 -10.06
N GLY A 28 10.28 -6.30 -8.78
CA GLY A 28 9.36 -5.55 -7.92
C GLY A 28 7.87 -5.81 -8.20
N LEU A 29 7.57 -6.88 -8.93
CA LEU A 29 6.23 -7.37 -9.25
C LEU A 29 5.83 -8.54 -8.33
N SER A 30 6.30 -8.52 -7.07
CA SER A 30 6.03 -9.56 -6.06
C SER A 30 4.55 -9.67 -5.65
N CYS A 31 3.68 -8.81 -6.20
CA CYS A 31 2.25 -8.77 -5.93
C CYS A 31 1.46 -9.96 -6.49
N ALA A 32 2.11 -10.97 -7.07
CA ALA A 32 1.48 -12.24 -7.48
C ALA A 32 0.66 -12.92 -6.35
N SER A 33 0.90 -12.56 -5.08
CA SER A 33 0.12 -13.00 -3.91
C SER A 33 -1.10 -12.13 -3.55
N CYS A 34 -1.35 -11.02 -4.25
CA CYS A 34 -2.52 -10.16 -4.03
C CYS A 34 -3.70 -10.67 -4.86
N ALA A 35 -4.89 -10.83 -4.26
CA ALA A 35 -6.09 -11.30 -4.95
C ALA A 35 -6.53 -10.41 -6.14
N ILE A 36 -6.00 -9.18 -6.24
CA ILE A 36 -6.20 -8.24 -7.35
C ILE A 36 -5.32 -8.61 -8.57
N SER A 37 -4.19 -9.31 -8.36
CA SER A 37 -3.20 -9.65 -9.40
C SER A 37 -3.63 -10.77 -10.35
N LYS A 38 -4.71 -11.50 -10.05
CA LYS A 38 -5.18 -12.63 -10.89
C LYS A 38 -5.53 -12.23 -12.33
N SER A 39 -5.92 -10.98 -12.54
CA SER A 39 -6.32 -10.45 -13.85
C SER A 39 -5.32 -9.45 -14.41
N GLU A 40 -4.21 -9.20 -13.73
CA GLU A 40 -3.24 -8.18 -14.12
C GLU A 40 -2.27 -8.71 -15.17
N THR A 41 -2.12 -7.99 -16.30
CA THR A 41 -1.13 -8.30 -17.33
C THR A 41 0.27 -7.89 -16.88
N ILE A 42 1.31 -8.53 -17.45
CA ILE A 42 2.71 -8.15 -17.18
C ILE A 42 2.92 -6.66 -17.48
N LEU A 43 2.37 -6.19 -18.60
CA LEU A 43 2.43 -4.78 -19.00
C LEU A 43 1.78 -3.86 -17.96
N ALA A 44 0.56 -4.18 -17.51
CA ALA A 44 -0.14 -3.41 -16.50
C ALA A 44 0.63 -3.36 -15.18
N GLY A 45 1.18 -4.51 -14.72
CA GLY A 45 1.96 -4.56 -13.49
C GLY A 45 3.27 -3.77 -13.57
N ALA A 46 4.01 -3.91 -14.66
CA ALA A 46 5.27 -3.18 -14.89
C ALA A 46 5.06 -1.66 -14.92
N THR A 47 3.97 -1.20 -15.53
CA THR A 47 3.65 0.24 -15.64
C THR A 47 3.02 0.81 -14.37
N GLY A 48 2.11 0.07 -13.73
CA GLY A 48 1.34 0.54 -12.57
C GLY A 48 2.02 0.35 -11.22
N HIS A 49 2.77 -0.73 -11.03
CA HIS A 49 3.34 -1.11 -9.73
C HIS A 49 4.86 -1.06 -9.68
N GLY A 50 5.54 -1.16 -10.83
CA GLY A 50 6.99 -1.05 -10.95
C GLY A 50 7.57 0.32 -10.60
N GLY A 51 6.74 1.32 -10.25
CA GLY A 51 7.17 2.69 -9.98
C GLY A 51 7.88 3.36 -11.16
N GLY A 52 7.60 2.91 -12.39
CA GLY A 52 8.29 3.35 -13.61
C GLY A 52 9.74 2.87 -13.74
N ARG A 53 10.17 1.86 -12.96
CA ARG A 53 11.55 1.37 -12.89
C ARG A 53 11.76 -0.03 -13.46
N VAL A 54 10.71 -0.68 -13.95
CA VAL A 54 10.81 -1.99 -14.57
C VAL A 54 11.28 -1.81 -16.00
N ASN A 55 12.47 -2.34 -16.31
CA ASN A 55 12.91 -2.48 -17.69
C ASN A 55 12.15 -3.67 -18.32
N MET A 56 11.19 -3.36 -19.19
CA MET A 56 10.33 -4.37 -19.81
C MET A 56 11.14 -5.35 -20.66
N ASP A 57 12.15 -4.87 -21.38
CA ASP A 57 12.94 -5.72 -22.27
C ASP A 57 13.73 -6.78 -21.48
N GLU A 58 14.32 -6.37 -20.34
CA GLU A 58 15.01 -7.29 -19.44
C GLU A 58 14.07 -8.30 -18.79
N LEU A 59 12.91 -7.84 -18.28
CA LEU A 59 11.91 -8.71 -17.68
C LEU A 59 11.42 -9.77 -18.67
N MET A 60 11.10 -9.35 -19.91
CA MET A 60 10.64 -10.26 -20.95
C MET A 60 11.71 -11.24 -21.38
N ARG A 61 12.98 -10.81 -21.49
CA ARG A 61 14.10 -11.69 -21.79
C ARG A 61 14.29 -12.76 -20.72
N ASP A 62 14.22 -12.39 -19.45
CA ASP A 62 14.44 -13.30 -18.33
C ASP A 62 13.29 -14.30 -18.17
N LEU A 63 12.03 -13.85 -18.35
CA LEU A 63 10.85 -14.73 -18.40
C LEU A 63 10.94 -15.73 -19.54
N ASN A 64 11.30 -15.28 -20.75
CA ASN A 64 11.40 -16.17 -21.90
C ASN A 64 12.60 -17.12 -21.79
N THR A 65 13.70 -16.71 -21.14
CA THR A 65 14.81 -17.62 -20.80
C THR A 65 14.33 -18.76 -19.91
N LEU A 66 13.51 -18.48 -18.90
CA LEU A 66 12.90 -19.52 -18.07
C LEU A 66 11.95 -20.42 -18.89
N ALA A 67 11.12 -19.83 -19.74
CA ALA A 67 10.16 -20.57 -20.56
C ALA A 67 10.85 -21.54 -21.54
N ASP A 68 11.99 -21.13 -22.11
CA ASP A 68 12.74 -21.91 -23.08
C ASP A 68 13.67 -22.95 -22.43
N THR A 69 14.32 -22.61 -21.32
CA THR A 69 15.36 -23.45 -20.70
C THR A 69 14.87 -24.27 -19.51
N GLY A 70 13.72 -23.92 -18.93
CA GLY A 70 13.25 -24.45 -17.66
C GLY A 70 14.13 -24.06 -16.46
N LYS A 71 15.08 -23.14 -16.63
CA LYS A 71 16.01 -22.68 -15.60
C LYS A 71 15.89 -21.18 -15.38
N LEU A 72 16.09 -20.75 -14.13
CA LEU A 72 16.16 -19.34 -13.81
C LEU A 72 17.44 -18.72 -14.39
N PRO A 73 17.39 -17.47 -14.90
CA PRO A 73 18.58 -16.76 -15.35
C PRO A 73 19.58 -16.53 -14.22
N ASP A 74 20.88 -16.66 -14.51
CA ASP A 74 21.97 -16.49 -13.53
C ASP A 74 22.13 -15.02 -13.09
N ASN A 75 21.81 -14.07 -13.96
CA ASN A 75 22.01 -12.63 -13.76
C ASN A 75 20.70 -11.88 -13.50
N LEU A 76 19.82 -12.43 -12.67
CA LEU A 76 18.64 -11.70 -12.23
C LEU A 76 19.05 -10.44 -11.45
N PRO A 77 18.32 -9.33 -11.59
CA PRO A 77 18.61 -8.13 -10.82
C PRO A 77 18.66 -8.46 -9.32
N ALA A 78 19.55 -7.76 -8.60
CA ALA A 78 19.59 -7.82 -7.15
C ALA A 78 18.18 -7.58 -6.63
N ALA A 79 17.77 -8.33 -5.58
CA ALA A 79 16.41 -8.24 -5.07
C ALA A 79 16.11 -6.77 -4.80
N ASN A 80 15.24 -6.18 -5.62
CA ASN A 80 14.84 -4.82 -5.42
C ASN A 80 14.15 -4.81 -4.06
N ALA A 81 14.81 -4.21 -3.06
CA ALA A 81 14.28 -4.04 -1.70
C ALA A 81 12.97 -3.22 -1.68
N THR A 82 12.46 -2.83 -2.85
CA THR A 82 11.15 -2.22 -3.07
C THR A 82 10.00 -3.21 -3.13
N ALA A 83 10.24 -4.53 -3.00
CA ALA A 83 9.21 -5.52 -2.66
C ALA A 83 8.82 -5.51 -1.17
N GLY A 84 9.18 -4.46 -0.42
CA GLY A 84 8.44 -4.08 0.79
C GLY A 84 7.03 -3.58 0.43
N PRO A 85 6.07 -3.53 1.37
CA PRO A 85 4.73 -3.02 1.09
C PRO A 85 4.88 -1.69 0.36
N GLY A 86 4.40 -1.65 -0.90
CA GLY A 86 4.63 -0.56 -1.82
C GLY A 86 4.42 0.76 -1.11
N GLY A 87 5.53 1.39 -0.73
CA GLY A 87 5.51 2.66 -0.07
C GLY A 87 5.07 3.65 -1.12
N MET A 88 3.77 3.86 -1.23
CA MET A 88 3.23 4.96 -2.00
C MET A 88 3.90 6.19 -1.40
N LYS A 89 4.83 6.79 -2.13
CA LYS A 89 5.34 8.11 -1.78
C LYS A 89 4.14 9.03 -1.89
N MET A 90 3.46 9.23 -0.76
CA MET A 90 2.36 10.15 -0.62
C MET A 90 2.96 11.56 -0.68
N ARG A 91 3.35 11.98 -1.90
CA ARG A 91 3.82 13.34 -2.19
C ARG A 91 2.68 14.28 -1.79
N GLY A 92 2.97 15.20 -0.86
CA GLY A 92 1.99 16.13 -0.30
C GLY A 92 1.89 16.10 1.22
N MET A 93 1.76 14.92 1.86
CA MET A 93 1.62 14.84 3.33
C MET A 93 2.97 14.78 4.07
N ALA A 94 3.97 14.14 3.47
CA ALA A 94 5.32 14.08 4.05
C ALA A 94 6.09 15.41 3.98
N GLU A 95 5.62 16.38 3.18
CA GLU A 95 6.22 17.71 3.01
C GLU A 95 5.68 18.73 4.03
N GLN A 96 4.69 18.33 4.86
CA GLN A 96 4.21 19.17 5.94
C GLN A 96 5.28 19.26 7.04
N LYS A 97 5.80 20.47 7.27
CA LYS A 97 6.79 20.76 8.33
C LYS A 97 6.33 20.18 9.67
N GLY A 98 7.05 19.19 10.19
CA GLY A 98 6.80 18.59 11.52
C GLY A 98 6.37 17.12 11.52
N ILE A 99 6.00 16.53 10.38
CA ILE A 99 5.66 15.10 10.28
C ILE A 99 6.90 14.30 9.87
N LYS A 100 7.43 13.46 10.77
CA LYS A 100 8.63 12.64 10.49
C LYS A 100 8.34 11.40 9.67
N HIS A 101 7.18 10.78 9.91
CA HIS A 101 6.80 9.51 9.30
C HIS A 101 5.30 9.47 9.00
N VAL A 102 4.94 8.89 7.86
CA VAL A 102 3.56 8.61 7.46
C VAL A 102 3.44 7.11 7.26
N ILE A 103 2.48 6.47 7.94
CA ILE A 103 2.20 5.05 7.80
C ILE A 103 0.81 4.90 7.18
N ALA A 104 0.77 4.41 5.94
CA ALA A 104 -0.48 4.13 5.24
C ALA A 104 -1.00 2.74 5.66
N VAL A 105 -2.25 2.67 6.11
CA VAL A 105 -2.94 1.41 6.43
C VAL A 105 -4.10 1.26 5.44
N MET A 106 -4.00 0.29 4.53
CA MET A 106 -4.96 0.08 3.45
C MET A 106 -5.42 -1.39 3.41
N SER A 107 -6.60 -1.64 2.83
CA SER A 107 -7.11 -2.99 2.58
C SER A 107 -7.84 -3.03 1.24
N GLY A 108 -7.67 -4.13 0.49
CA GLY A 108 -8.44 -4.40 -0.72
C GLY A 108 -9.85 -4.95 -0.49
N LYS A 109 -10.24 -5.22 0.77
CA LYS A 109 -11.56 -5.76 1.14
C LYS A 109 -12.10 -5.12 2.43
N GLY A 110 -13.42 -4.95 2.51
CA GLY A 110 -14.11 -4.53 3.72
C GLY A 110 -14.04 -5.58 4.84
N GLY A 111 -14.12 -5.16 6.10
CA GLY A 111 -14.23 -6.07 7.25
C GLY A 111 -12.95 -6.74 7.75
N VAL A 112 -11.80 -6.53 7.11
CA VAL A 112 -10.52 -7.16 7.52
C VAL A 112 -9.87 -6.57 8.78
N GLY A 113 -10.50 -5.57 9.40
CA GLY A 113 -9.96 -4.91 10.59
C GLY A 113 -8.94 -3.79 10.33
N LYS A 114 -8.96 -3.16 9.14
CA LYS A 114 -8.09 -2.01 8.80
C LYS A 114 -8.05 -0.93 9.91
N SER A 115 -9.21 -0.49 10.37
CA SER A 115 -9.34 0.56 11.39
C SER A 115 -8.88 0.07 12.76
N LEU A 116 -9.07 -1.23 13.06
CA LEU A 116 -8.53 -1.86 14.27
C LEU A 116 -7.00 -1.82 14.27
N VAL A 117 -6.37 -2.25 13.17
CA VAL A 117 -4.91 -2.25 13.02
C VAL A 117 -4.35 -0.83 13.11
N ALA A 118 -4.96 0.14 12.41
CA ALA A 118 -4.54 1.54 12.48
C ALA A 118 -4.64 2.12 13.91
N GLY A 119 -5.73 1.85 14.62
CA GLY A 119 -5.92 2.30 15.99
C GLY A 119 -4.92 1.68 16.98
N LEU A 120 -4.69 0.37 16.89
CA LEU A 120 -3.71 -0.33 17.74
C LEU A 120 -2.28 0.14 17.48
N LEU A 121 -1.92 0.36 16.21
CA LEU A 121 -0.63 0.91 15.84
C LEU A 121 -0.42 2.29 16.45
N ALA A 122 -1.43 3.17 16.35
CA ALA A 122 -1.36 4.52 16.90
C ALA A 122 -1.19 4.51 18.43
N VAL A 123 -1.96 3.68 19.13
CA VAL A 123 -1.84 3.51 20.59
C VAL A 123 -0.47 2.95 20.98
N GLY A 124 0.03 1.94 20.26
CA GLY A 124 1.34 1.34 20.50
C GLY A 124 2.48 2.34 20.36
N LEU A 125 2.46 3.15 19.29
CA LEU A 125 3.44 4.21 19.07
C LEU A 125 3.33 5.31 20.14
N LYS A 126 2.12 5.75 20.50
CA LYS A 126 1.90 6.74 21.56
C LYS A 126 2.47 6.25 22.90
N ARG A 127 2.23 4.99 23.26
CA ARG A 127 2.77 4.37 24.49
C ARG A 127 4.30 4.29 24.52
N ARG A 128 4.94 4.24 23.35
CA ARG A 128 6.40 4.30 23.21
C ARG A 128 6.96 5.73 23.22
N GLY A 129 6.13 6.74 23.49
CA GLY A 129 6.54 8.14 23.62
C GLY A 129 6.53 8.93 22.31
N PHE A 130 6.03 8.36 21.21
CA PHE A 130 5.96 9.09 19.94
C PHE A 130 4.77 10.07 19.90
N THR A 131 4.95 11.19 19.20
CA THR A 131 3.85 12.06 18.80
C THR A 131 3.13 11.45 17.61
N VAL A 132 1.87 11.12 17.78
CA VAL A 132 1.07 10.36 16.80
C VAL A 132 -0.26 11.06 16.60
N GLY A 133 -0.70 11.17 15.35
CA GLY A 133 -2.07 11.52 14.98
C GLY A 133 -2.65 10.48 14.03
N ILE A 134 -3.97 10.44 13.92
CA ILE A 134 -4.68 9.56 12.98
C ILE A 134 -5.48 10.44 12.02
N LEU A 135 -5.35 10.14 10.73
CA LEU A 135 -6.19 10.67 9.67
C LEU A 135 -6.95 9.50 9.04
N ASP A 136 -8.27 9.54 9.12
CA ASP A 136 -9.17 8.49 8.68
C ASP A 136 -10.06 8.97 7.52
N GLY A 137 -9.95 8.31 6.37
CA GLY A 137 -10.77 8.58 5.19
C GLY A 137 -11.99 7.68 5.06
N ASP A 138 -12.23 6.77 6.02
CA ASP A 138 -13.35 5.85 5.93
C ASP A 138 -14.69 6.55 6.22
N ILE A 139 -15.57 6.60 5.22
CA ILE A 139 -16.96 7.04 5.37
C ILE A 139 -17.85 5.88 5.85
N THR A 140 -17.51 4.64 5.49
CA THR A 140 -18.34 3.44 5.70
C THR A 140 -17.64 2.43 6.63
N GLY A 141 -18.28 2.11 7.77
CA GLY A 141 -17.83 1.08 8.72
C GLY A 141 -17.71 1.56 10.18
N PRO A 142 -17.26 0.69 11.10
CA PRO A 142 -16.89 1.11 12.46
C PRO A 142 -15.66 2.02 12.39
N SER A 143 -15.91 3.32 12.34
CA SER A 143 -14.92 4.37 12.12
C SER A 143 -13.92 4.49 13.28
N ILE A 144 -12.72 5.01 13.00
CA ILE A 144 -11.70 5.30 14.03
C ILE A 144 -12.28 6.15 15.17
N PRO A 145 -13.03 7.25 14.92
CA PRO A 145 -13.63 8.04 15.98
C PRO A 145 -14.47 7.19 16.95
N ARG A 146 -15.31 6.29 16.43
CA ARG A 146 -16.15 5.42 17.25
C ARG A 146 -15.32 4.50 18.14
N MET A 147 -14.24 3.92 17.62
CA MET A 147 -13.34 3.06 18.41
C MET A 147 -12.67 3.82 19.57
N PHE A 148 -12.31 5.08 19.35
CA PHE A 148 -11.69 5.93 20.37
C PHE A 148 -12.69 6.68 21.26
N GLY A 149 -13.99 6.46 21.04
CA GLY A 149 -15.07 7.15 21.76
C GLY A 149 -15.15 8.65 21.47
N VAL A 150 -14.59 9.10 20.34
CA VAL A 150 -14.60 10.51 19.91
C VAL A 150 -15.88 10.78 19.14
N ARG A 151 -16.68 11.72 19.65
CA ARG A 151 -17.94 12.18 19.04
C ARG A 151 -17.91 13.65 18.65
N GLU A 152 -16.94 14.39 19.17
CA GLU A 152 -16.79 15.82 18.92
C GLU A 152 -16.35 16.05 17.49
N LYS A 153 -17.00 17.00 16.81
CA LYS A 153 -16.59 17.45 15.48
C LYS A 153 -15.28 18.25 15.60
N PRO A 154 -14.37 18.16 14.62
CA PRO A 154 -13.20 19.04 14.55
C PRO A 154 -13.62 20.50 14.62
N ALA A 155 -12.96 21.27 15.48
CA ALA A 155 -13.18 22.71 15.54
C ALA A 155 -12.50 23.41 14.36
N VAL A 156 -12.96 24.61 14.03
CA VAL A 156 -12.24 25.49 13.10
C VAL A 156 -11.24 26.32 13.91
N ALA A 157 -9.99 26.41 13.44
CA ALA A 157 -8.97 27.23 14.06
C ALA A 157 -9.37 28.71 14.04
N ALA A 158 -8.80 29.51 14.95
CA ALA A 158 -9.14 30.93 15.11
C ALA A 158 -8.91 31.76 13.84
N ASP A 159 -7.99 31.34 12.97
CA ASP A 159 -7.71 31.98 11.68
C ASP A 159 -8.69 31.58 10.56
N GLY A 160 -9.61 30.63 10.83
CA GLY A 160 -10.57 30.10 9.87
C GLY A 160 -9.97 29.17 8.81
N LYS A 161 -8.66 28.92 8.81
CA LYS A 161 -7.97 28.23 7.70
C LYS A 161 -7.81 26.74 7.93
N PHE A 162 -7.71 26.31 9.18
CA PHE A 162 -7.41 24.93 9.52
C PHE A 162 -8.47 24.31 10.41
N LEU A 163 -8.65 23.00 10.28
CA LEU A 163 -9.41 22.21 11.25
C LEU A 163 -8.48 21.77 12.39
N VAL A 164 -8.97 21.93 13.61
CA VAL A 164 -8.33 21.44 14.83
C VAL A 164 -8.89 20.04 15.11
N PRO A 165 -8.04 18.99 15.09
CA PRO A 165 -8.49 17.62 15.30
C PRO A 165 -9.09 17.39 16.68
N SER A 166 -10.15 16.59 16.72
CA SER A 166 -10.72 16.07 17.98
C SER A 166 -9.70 15.15 18.66
N LYS A 167 -9.65 15.15 19.99
CA LYS A 167 -8.68 14.34 20.74
C LYS A 167 -9.37 13.14 21.37
N SER A 168 -8.75 11.96 21.24
CA SER A 168 -9.16 10.83 22.05
C SER A 168 -8.82 11.04 23.53
N ARG A 169 -9.40 10.22 24.41
CA ARG A 169 -9.06 10.21 25.84
C ARG A 169 -7.56 9.98 26.11
N GLY A 170 -6.86 9.26 25.23
CA GLY A 170 -5.41 9.06 25.29
C GLY A 170 -4.57 10.21 24.72
N GLY A 171 -5.21 11.33 24.34
CA GLY A 171 -4.56 12.50 23.79
C GLY A 171 -4.03 12.32 22.36
N ILE A 172 -4.58 11.36 21.61
CA ILE A 172 -4.25 11.18 20.19
C ILE A 172 -5.20 12.07 19.38
N PRO A 173 -4.71 13.05 18.62
CA PRO A 173 -5.52 13.83 17.68
C PRO A 173 -6.02 12.94 16.53
N ILE A 174 -7.31 13.02 16.25
CA ILE A 174 -8.03 12.22 15.25
C ILE A 174 -8.78 13.18 14.32
N MET A 175 -8.51 13.06 13.03
CA MET A 175 -9.34 13.61 11.96
C MET A 175 -10.00 12.45 11.22
N SER A 176 -11.30 12.55 10.98
CA SER A 176 -12.04 11.55 10.19
C SER A 176 -13.15 12.22 9.38
N MET A 177 -13.39 11.75 8.15
CA MET A 177 -14.55 12.18 7.37
C MET A 177 -15.87 11.90 8.09
N ASN A 178 -15.94 10.81 8.86
CA ASN A 178 -17.14 10.44 9.62
C ASN A 178 -17.52 11.49 10.69
N LEU A 179 -16.58 12.31 11.17
CA LEU A 179 -16.89 13.40 12.11
C LEU A 179 -17.46 14.66 11.45
N LEU A 180 -17.33 14.79 10.12
CA LEU A 180 -17.78 15.96 9.37
C LEU A 180 -19.18 15.77 8.78
N LEU A 181 -19.67 14.53 8.72
CA LEU A 181 -21.00 14.22 8.22
C LEU A 181 -22.07 14.58 9.26
N PRO A 182 -23.28 14.96 8.83
CA PRO A 182 -24.45 15.00 9.69
C PRO A 182 -24.80 13.57 10.17
N ASP A 183 -25.42 13.49 11.35
CA ASP A 183 -25.92 12.22 11.91
C ASP A 183 -27.01 11.59 11.01
#